data_AF-A0A2S6C2S2-F1
#
_entry.id   AF-A0A2S6C2S2-F1
#
_cell.length_a   1.000
_cell.length_b   1.000
_cell.length_c   1.000
_cell.angle_alpha   90.00
_cell.angle_beta   90.00
_cell.angle_gamma   90.00
#
_symmetry.space_group_name_H-M   'P 1'
#
loop_
_entity.id
_entity.type
_entity.pdbx_description
1 polymer ?
#
loop_
_entity_poly.entity_id
_entity_poly.type
_entity_poly.pdbx_seq_one_letter_code
_entity_poly.pdbx_strand_id
1 'polypeptide(L)'
;MITGIGQVGIPNSPTWGNGAAATRVLAHSGVKIVGCDVNLSAAEYTKARLIKDNPNTICDVLKVDVTNPDDIATFVQTAITQHGKIDILYNNVGMTAPGDPATMSDEAWQKQIDLNPQVQ
;
A
#
# COMPACT_ATOMS: atom_id res chain seq x y z
N MET A 1 -6.15 -3.81 6.37
CA MET A 1 -4.79 -3.24 6.28
C MET A 1 -4.24 -3.53 4.90
N ILE A 2 -3.67 -2.53 4.21
CA ILE A 2 -3.29 -2.63 2.79
C ILE A 2 -1.95 -1.93 2.58
N THR A 3 -0.95 -2.61 2.01
CA THR A 3 0.35 -2.00 1.69
C THR A 3 0.46 -1.61 0.21
N GLY A 4 1.18 -0.54 -0.09
CA GLY A 4 1.39 -0.06 -1.47
C GLY A 4 0.13 0.51 -2.12
N ILE A 5 -0.60 1.38 -1.40
CA ILE A 5 -1.82 2.01 -1.92
C ILE A 5 -1.57 3.28 -2.73
N GLY A 6 -0.33 3.77 -2.72
CA GLY A 6 0.05 4.99 -3.39
C GLY A 6 -0.10 4.84 -4.90
N GLN A 7 -0.39 5.97 -5.54
CA GLN A 7 -0.46 6.04 -6.98
C GLN A 7 0.33 7.27 -7.46
N VAL A 8 1.25 7.03 -8.38
CA VAL A 8 2.04 8.04 -9.06
C VAL A 8 1.65 7.99 -10.53
N GLY A 9 0.97 9.03 -11.02
CA GLY A 9 0.37 9.00 -12.36
C GLY A 9 -0.29 10.32 -12.77
N ILE A 10 -0.75 10.35 -14.02
CA ILE A 10 -1.28 11.52 -14.72
C ILE A 10 -2.37 12.20 -13.87
N PRO A 11 -2.19 13.48 -13.47
CA PRO A 11 -3.19 14.24 -12.76
C PRO A 11 -4.55 14.16 -13.46
N ASN A 12 -5.62 13.89 -12.70
CA ASN A 12 -7.00 13.73 -13.20
C ASN A 12 -7.25 12.48 -14.06
N SER A 13 -6.36 11.48 -14.06
CA SER A 13 -6.67 10.19 -14.68
C SER A 13 -7.82 9.47 -13.95
N PRO A 14 -8.78 8.87 -14.68
CA PRO A 14 -9.79 8.00 -14.07
C PRO A 14 -9.19 6.65 -13.62
N THR A 15 -7.97 6.32 -14.05
CA THR A 15 -7.33 5.03 -13.73
C THR A 15 -6.86 4.97 -12.28
N TRP A 16 -6.76 3.74 -11.76
CA TRP A 16 -6.28 3.44 -10.41
C TRP A 16 -5.14 2.44 -10.52
N GLY A 17 -4.06 2.65 -9.77
CA GLY A 17 -3.04 1.62 -9.59
C GLY A 17 -3.59 0.42 -8.82
N ASN A 18 -2.94 -0.74 -8.89
CA ASN A 18 -3.48 -2.00 -8.33
C ASN A 18 -3.85 -1.89 -6.84
N GLY A 19 -2.96 -1.35 -6.01
CA GLY A 19 -3.23 -1.18 -4.58
C GLY A 19 -4.36 -0.19 -4.32
N ALA A 20 -4.41 0.91 -5.07
CA ALA A 20 -5.47 1.90 -4.99
C ALA A 20 -6.83 1.34 -5.46
N ALA A 21 -6.85 0.51 -6.50
CA ALA A 21 -8.04 -0.15 -7.02
C ALA A 21 -8.59 -1.19 -6.03
N ALA A 22 -7.72 -2.04 -5.46
CA ALA A 22 -8.11 -2.99 -4.42
C ALA A 22 -8.68 -2.26 -3.19
N THR A 23 -8.01 -1.19 -2.77
CA THR A 23 -8.49 -0.32 -1.68
C THR A 23 -9.86 0.26 -1.99
N ARG A 24 -10.07 0.73 -3.22
CA ARG A 24 -11.36 1.26 -3.67
C ARG A 24 -12.48 0.24 -3.56
N VAL A 25 -12.26 -0.99 -4.03
CA VAL A 25 -13.28 -2.05 -3.96
C VAL A 25 -13.64 -2.38 -2.51
N LEU A 26 -12.63 -2.49 -1.62
CA LEU A 26 -12.86 -2.75 -0.20
C LEU A 26 -13.59 -1.60 0.49
N ALA A 27 -13.21 -0.35 0.20
CA ALA A 27 -13.89 0.84 0.72
C ALA A 27 -15.38 0.89 0.30
N HIS A 28 -15.70 0.55 -0.95
CA HIS A 28 -17.10 0.47 -1.42
C HIS A 28 -17.90 -0.65 -0.74
N SER A 29 -17.21 -1.66 -0.19
CA SER A 29 -17.82 -2.73 0.60
C SER A 29 -17.99 -2.37 2.08
N GLY A 30 -17.71 -1.11 2.47
CA GLY A 30 -17.84 -0.62 3.84
C GLY A 30 -16.68 -0.99 4.76
N VAL A 31 -15.57 -1.49 4.22
CA VAL A 31 -14.38 -1.86 5.01
C VAL A 31 -13.64 -0.61 5.46
N LYS A 32 -13.23 -0.58 6.73
CA LYS A 32 -12.32 0.46 7.27
C LYS A 32 -10.90 0.16 6.82
N ILE A 33 -10.25 1.14 6.20
CA ILE A 33 -8.94 0.96 5.61
C ILE A 33 -7.87 1.66 6.45
N VAL A 34 -6.81 0.92 6.74
CA VAL A 34 -5.51 1.47 7.14
C VAL A 34 -4.54 1.07 6.04
N GLY A 35 -4.12 2.06 5.26
CA GLY A 35 -3.29 1.89 4.07
C GLY A 35 -1.90 2.49 4.27
N CYS A 36 -0.91 2.04 3.50
CA CYS A 36 0.39 2.68 3.50
C CYS A 36 1.07 2.71 2.14
N ASP A 37 2.05 3.59 2.04
CA ASP A 37 3.01 3.65 0.93
C ASP A 37 4.33 4.27 1.40
N VAL A 38 5.44 3.98 0.73
CA VAL A 38 6.72 4.65 1.00
C VAL A 38 6.64 6.14 0.65
N ASN A 39 5.79 6.50 -0.32
CA ASN A 39 5.43 7.87 -0.66
C ASN A 39 4.07 8.25 -0.06
N LEU A 40 4.10 8.93 1.09
CA LEU A 40 2.88 9.37 1.78
C LEU A 40 1.96 10.23 0.90
N SER A 41 2.53 11.12 0.08
CA SER A 41 1.70 12.00 -0.77
C SER A 41 0.93 11.21 -1.83
N ALA A 42 1.50 10.11 -2.33
CA ALA A 42 0.82 9.21 -3.25
C ALA A 42 -0.32 8.45 -2.57
N ALA A 43 -0.14 8.04 -1.31
CA ALA A 43 -1.20 7.41 -0.50
C ALA A 43 -2.33 8.39 -0.15
N GLU A 44 -1.98 9.62 0.24
CA GLU A 44 -2.96 10.69 0.52
C GLU A 44 -3.78 11.05 -0.71
N TYR A 45 -3.15 11.07 -1.88
CA TYR A 45 -3.88 11.26 -3.14
C TYR A 45 -4.91 10.14 -3.38
N THR A 46 -4.57 8.87 -3.08
CA THR A 46 -5.54 7.76 -3.08
C THR A 46 -6.69 8.01 -2.10
N LYS A 47 -6.38 8.36 -0.84
CA LYS A 47 -7.39 8.68 0.19
C LYS A 47 -8.35 9.78 -0.28
N ALA A 48 -7.82 10.87 -0.81
CA ALA A 48 -8.62 11.98 -1.30
C ALA A 48 -9.58 11.56 -2.42
N ARG A 49 -9.12 10.74 -3.37
CA ARG A 49 -9.98 10.20 -4.44
C ARG A 49 -11.08 9.28 -3.90
N LEU A 50 -10.77 8.44 -2.92
CA LEU A 50 -11.75 7.55 -2.29
C LEU A 50 -12.86 8.33 -1.55
N ILE A 51 -12.48 9.36 -0.81
CA ILE A 51 -13.44 10.24 -0.11
C ILE A 51 -14.29 11.01 -1.11
N LYS A 52 -13.72 11.43 -2.25
CA LYS A 52 -14.49 12.04 -3.34
C LYS A 52 -15.52 11.08 -3.94
N ASP A 53 -15.15 9.80 -4.13
CA ASP A 53 -16.07 8.76 -4.62
C ASP A 53 -17.18 8.45 -3.60
N ASN A 54 -16.85 8.38 -2.31
CA ASN A 54 -17.79 8.18 -1.22
C ASN A 54 -17.33 8.91 0.05
N PRO A 55 -17.99 10.00 0.46
CA PRO A 55 -17.62 10.81 1.63
C PRO A 55 -17.63 10.05 2.97
N ASN A 56 -18.33 8.91 3.05
CA ASN A 56 -18.37 8.07 4.25
C ASN A 56 -17.20 7.08 4.33
N THR A 57 -16.29 7.09 3.36
CA THR A 57 -15.11 6.20 3.35
C THR A 57 -14.22 6.49 4.56
N ILE A 58 -13.89 5.44 5.31
CA ILE A 58 -12.89 5.47 6.38
C ILE A 58 -11.59 4.91 5.80
N CYS A 59 -10.61 5.78 5.58
CA CYS A 59 -9.29 5.42 5.08
C CYS A 59 -8.23 6.28 5.76
N ASP A 60 -7.37 5.66 6.56
CA ASP A 60 -6.19 6.30 7.14
C ASP A 60 -4.93 5.80 6.45
N VAL A 61 -3.97 6.70 6.26
CA VAL A 61 -2.77 6.42 5.48
C VAL A 61 -1.51 6.78 6.25
N LEU A 62 -0.49 5.94 6.13
CA LEU A 62 0.80 6.11 6.78
C LEU A 62 1.94 6.03 5.76
N LYS A 63 3.02 6.75 6.05
CA LYS A 63 4.31 6.51 5.39
C LYS A 63 4.90 5.25 6.00
N VAL A 64 5.14 4.22 5.20
CA VAL A 64 5.71 2.95 5.66
C VAL A 64 6.67 2.45 4.60
N ASP A 65 7.93 2.26 4.98
CA ASP A 65 8.84 1.40 4.25
C ASP A 65 8.65 -0.04 4.73
N VAL A 66 8.08 -0.91 3.89
CA VAL A 66 7.84 -2.31 4.28
C VAL A 66 9.13 -3.15 4.36
N THR A 67 10.28 -2.60 3.98
CA THR A 67 11.58 -3.24 4.23
C THR A 67 12.12 -2.91 5.62
N ASN A 68 11.52 -1.94 6.33
CA ASN A 68 11.86 -1.58 7.69
C ASN A 68 10.89 -2.25 8.70
N PRO A 69 11.37 -3.18 9.55
CA PRO A 69 10.54 -3.84 10.56
C PRO A 69 9.86 -2.87 11.54
N ASP A 70 10.52 -1.75 11.90
CA ASP A 70 9.97 -0.78 12.84
C ASP A 70 8.78 0.00 12.24
N ASP A 71 8.86 0.31 10.94
CA ASP A 71 7.75 0.90 10.18
C ASP A 71 6.57 -0.06 10.11
N ILE A 72 6.83 -1.36 9.86
CA ILE A 72 5.79 -2.41 9.85
C ILE A 72 5.14 -2.54 11.23
N ALA A 73 5.94 -2.58 12.31
CA ALA A 73 5.43 -2.69 13.67
C ALA A 73 4.52 -1.49 14.01
N THR A 74 4.94 -0.29 13.64
CA THR A 74 4.16 0.95 13.81
C THR A 74 2.86 0.91 13.01
N PHE A 75 2.91 0.39 11.77
CA PHE A 75 1.74 0.27 10.90
C PHE A 75 0.70 -0.70 11.46
N VAL A 76 1.14 -1.88 11.90
CA VAL A 76 0.28 -2.88 12.55
C VAL A 76 -0.32 -2.32 13.84
N GLN A 77 0.52 -1.70 14.68
CA GLN A 77 0.05 -1.13 15.95
C GLN A 77 -0.99 -0.03 15.71
N THR A 78 -0.80 0.80 14.69
CA THR A 78 -1.79 1.84 14.33
C THR A 78 -3.13 1.22 13.97
N ALA A 79 -3.14 0.19 13.13
CA ALA A 79 -4.38 -0.50 12.74
C ALA A 79 -5.11 -1.13 13.95
N ILE A 80 -4.36 -1.77 14.86
CA ILE A 80 -4.92 -2.36 16.07
C ILE A 80 -5.44 -1.28 17.03
N THR A 81 -4.68 -0.22 17.26
CA THR A 81 -5.09 0.87 18.16
C THR A 81 -6.36 1.57 17.65
N GLN A 82 -6.48 1.80 16.34
CA GLN A 82 -7.61 2.53 15.77
C GLN A 82 -8.86 1.68 15.58
N HIS A 83 -8.70 0.38 15.27
CA HIS A 83 -9.82 -0.47 14.83
C HIS A 83 -9.95 -1.79 15.61
N GLY A 84 -9.08 -2.04 16.59
CA GLY A 84 -9.10 -3.18 17.50
C GLY A 84 -8.54 -4.48 16.93
N LYS A 85 -8.62 -4.68 15.62
CA LYS A 85 -8.15 -5.89 14.93
C LYS A 85 -7.82 -5.65 13.46
N ILE A 86 -7.17 -6.62 12.84
CA ILE A 86 -6.93 -6.68 11.40
C ILE A 86 -7.70 -7.90 10.85
N ASP A 87 -8.78 -7.66 10.11
CA ASP A 87 -9.56 -8.72 9.46
C ASP A 87 -9.02 -9.13 8.09
N ILE A 88 -8.42 -8.16 7.37
CA ILE A 88 -7.92 -8.33 6.01
C ILE A 88 -6.52 -7.73 5.94
N LEU A 89 -5.56 -8.50 5.44
CA LEU A 89 -4.22 -8.03 5.07
C LEU A 89 -4.03 -8.21 3.57
N TYR A 90 -3.76 -7.11 2.86
CA TYR A 90 -3.40 -7.12 1.44
C TYR A 90 -1.97 -6.61 1.27
N ASN A 91 -1.04 -7.54 1.07
CA ASN A 91 0.36 -7.22 0.83
C ASN A 91 0.56 -6.94 -0.67
N ASN A 92 0.58 -5.66 -1.04
CA ASN A 92 0.70 -5.21 -2.43
C ASN A 92 1.92 -4.32 -2.63
N VAL A 93 3.00 -4.58 -1.89
CA VAL A 93 4.28 -3.97 -2.22
C VAL A 93 4.96 -4.79 -3.29
N GLY A 94 5.30 -4.14 -4.40
CA GLY A 94 6.11 -4.69 -5.47
C GLY A 94 7.05 -3.59 -5.96
N MET A 95 8.32 -3.92 -6.10
CA MET A 95 9.31 -3.04 -6.72
C MET A 95 9.47 -3.52 -8.15
N THR A 96 8.98 -2.76 -9.12
CA THR A 96 9.37 -2.96 -10.52
C THR A 96 10.81 -2.46 -10.65
N ALA A 97 11.79 -3.35 -10.52
CA ALA A 97 13.15 -3.04 -10.90
C ALA A 97 13.22 -3.05 -12.45
N PRO A 98 13.71 -1.99 -13.11
CA PRO A 98 13.98 -2.06 -14.54
C PRO A 98 15.13 -3.03 -14.80
N GLY A 99 14.88 -4.10 -15.57
CA GLY A 99 15.88 -5.08 -15.99
C GLY A 99 15.26 -6.40 -16.46
N ASP A 100 15.85 -7.02 -17.48
CA ASP A 100 15.63 -8.41 -17.85
C ASP A 100 16.16 -9.32 -16.71
N PRO A 101 15.44 -10.37 -16.27
CA PRO A 101 15.98 -11.37 -15.33
C PRO A 101 17.37 -11.89 -15.74
N ALA A 102 17.68 -11.89 -17.05
CA ALA A 102 18.98 -12.31 -17.57
C ALA A 102 20.12 -11.29 -17.39
N THR A 103 19.83 -10.02 -17.03
CA THR A 103 20.83 -8.94 -16.91
C THR A 103 20.85 -8.28 -15.54
N MET A 104 20.08 -8.79 -14.58
CA MET A 104 19.99 -8.23 -13.25
C MET A 104 21.27 -8.50 -12.45
N SER A 105 21.78 -7.50 -11.73
CA SER A 105 22.86 -7.73 -10.77
C SER A 105 22.34 -8.49 -9.55
N ASP A 106 23.18 -9.32 -8.93
CA ASP A 106 22.82 -10.06 -7.72
C ASP A 106 22.27 -9.15 -6.61
N GLU A 107 22.76 -7.91 -6.51
CA GLU A 107 22.27 -6.91 -5.55
C GLU A 107 20.84 -6.41 -5.85
N ALA A 108 20.46 -6.27 -7.13
CA ALA A 108 19.10 -5.89 -7.51
C ALA A 108 18.13 -7.07 -7.32
N TRP A 109 18.60 -8.29 -7.56
CA TRP A 109 17.85 -9.53 -7.30
C TRP A 109 17.59 -9.72 -5.80
N GLN A 110 18.61 -9.53 -4.96
CA GLN A 110 18.45 -9.65 -3.51
C GLN A 110 17.47 -8.61 -2.96
N LYS A 111 17.51 -7.37 -3.46
CA LYS A 111 16.51 -6.34 -3.09
C LYS A 111 15.08 -6.69 -3.48
N GLN A 112 14.86 -7.40 -4.59
CA GLN A 112 13.53 -7.89 -4.95
C GLN A 112 13.06 -9.01 -4.04
N ILE A 113 13.97 -9.91 -3.66
CA ILE A 113 13.70 -10.99 -2.69
C ILE A 113 13.35 -10.42 -1.31
N ASP A 114 14.08 -9.41 -0.85
CA ASP A 114 13.88 -8.81 0.48
C ASP A 114 12.56 -7.99 0.56
N LEU A 115 12.07 -7.50 -0.58
CA LEU A 115 10.82 -6.73 -0.64
C LEU A 115 9.57 -7.62 -0.63
N ASN A 116 9.71 -8.90 -0.99
CA ASN A 116 8.59 -9.84 -0.95
C ASN A 116 8.61 -10.53 0.43
N PRO A 117 7.56 -10.41 1.27
CA PRO A 117 7.58 -11.02 2.60
C PRO A 117 7.73 -12.53 2.47
N GLN A 118 8.89 -13.04 2.89
CA GLN A 118 9.16 -14.46 3.00
C GLN A 118 8.21 -15.02 4.06
N VAL A 119 7.43 -16.02 3.69
CA VAL A 119 6.66 -16.81 4.65
C VAL A 119 7.68 -17.65 5.42
N GLN A 120 7.86 -17.39 6.71
CA GLN A 120 8.42 -18.38 7.64
C GLN A 120 7.26 -19.09 8.33
#